data_AF-A0A7C4BYR5-F1
#
_entry.id   AF-A0A7C4BYR5-F1
#
_cell.length_a   1.000
_cell.length_b   1.000
_cell.length_c   1.000
_cell.angle_alpha   90.00
_cell.angle_beta   90.00
_cell.angle_gamma   90.00
#
_symmetry.space_group_name_H-M   'P 1'
#
loop_
_entity.id
_entity.type
_entity.pdbx_description
1 polymer ?
#
loop_
_entity_poly.entity_id
_entity_poly.type
_entity_poly.pdbx_seq_one_letter_code
_entity_poly.pdbx_strand_id
1 'polypeptide(L)'
;MVLILFGVTLAAALLVAQARKGRAGDPAKGKEVFEQCAVCHNADSAEKKMGPGLKGLFKKAKMSNGKPVNDATVRAVIDAGGNGMPAYKELLSEEEKANVIAYLKTL
;
A
#
# COMPACT_ATOMS: atom_id res chain seq x y z
N MET A 1 28.96 -47.81 33.81
CA MET A 1 29.70 -46.53 33.70
C MET A 1 30.05 -46.37 32.22
N VAL A 2 29.48 -45.52 31.39
CA VAL A 2 28.85 -44.18 31.48
C VAL A 2 27.82 -44.13 30.32
N LEU A 3 26.50 -44.17 30.55
CA LEU A 3 25.58 -43.01 30.57
C LEU A 3 25.85 -41.94 29.48
N ILE A 4 25.08 -41.88 28.38
CA ILE A 4 24.39 -40.72 27.74
C ILE A 4 23.52 -41.32 26.58
N LEU A 5 22.22 -41.61 26.70
CA LEU A 5 21.01 -40.77 26.72
C LEU A 5 20.72 -39.95 25.44
N PHE A 6 19.65 -40.36 24.74
CA PHE A 6 18.66 -39.60 23.97
C PHE A 6 18.89 -38.12 23.59
N GLY A 7 18.52 -37.79 22.35
CA GLY A 7 18.28 -36.42 21.84
C GLY A 7 19.55 -35.85 21.19
N VAL A 8 19.55 -35.42 19.93
CA VAL A 8 18.75 -34.33 19.39
C VAL A 8 18.70 -34.48 17.86
N THR A 9 17.58 -34.96 17.29
CA THR A 9 17.26 -34.77 15.86
C THR A 9 16.20 -33.69 15.69
N LEU A 10 16.33 -32.59 16.44
CA LEU A 10 15.36 -31.49 16.47
C LEU A 10 16.06 -30.17 16.17
N ALA A 11 16.40 -29.91 14.91
CA ALA A 11 16.86 -28.58 14.49
C ALA A 11 16.61 -28.27 12.99
N ALA A 12 15.57 -28.86 12.37
CA ALA A 12 15.23 -28.58 10.97
C ALA A 12 13.88 -27.84 10.78
N ALA A 13 13.41 -27.12 11.81
CA ALA A 13 12.10 -26.47 11.79
C ALA A 13 12.15 -25.01 12.21
N LEU A 14 13.09 -24.20 11.71
CA LEU A 14 13.11 -22.76 12.03
C LEU A 14 13.79 -21.89 10.95
N LEU A 15 13.43 -22.05 9.67
CA LEU A 15 13.94 -21.15 8.61
C LEU A 15 12.89 -20.64 7.60
N VAL A 16 11.59 -20.84 7.80
CA VAL A 16 10.56 -20.28 6.89
C VAL A 16 9.47 -19.52 7.64
N ALA A 17 9.90 -18.63 8.53
CA ALA A 17 9.07 -17.52 9.01
C ALA A 17 9.75 -16.18 8.66
N GLN A 18 10.24 -16.06 7.43
CA GLN A 18 10.59 -14.76 6.88
C GLN A 18 9.30 -13.96 6.76
N ALA A 19 9.24 -12.92 7.58
CA ALA A 19 8.09 -12.07 7.80
C ALA A 19 7.38 -11.70 6.50
N ARG A 20 6.05 -11.81 6.51
CA ARG A 20 5.19 -10.98 5.65
C ARG A 20 5.26 -9.52 6.11
N LYS A 21 6.46 -8.95 6.15
CA LYS A 21 6.64 -7.50 6.18
C LYS A 21 6.29 -7.09 4.76
N GLY A 22 5.11 -6.50 4.58
CA GLY A 22 4.59 -6.12 3.27
C GLY A 22 5.71 -5.47 2.46
N ARG A 23 6.05 -6.08 1.33
CA ARG A 23 7.14 -5.62 0.47
C ARG A 23 6.88 -4.14 0.18
N ALA A 24 7.90 -3.29 0.36
CA ALA A 24 7.79 -1.90 -0.06
C ALA A 24 7.35 -1.89 -1.53
N GLY A 25 6.27 -1.17 -1.84
CA GLY A 25 5.71 -1.12 -3.18
C GLY A 25 6.70 -0.54 -4.19
N ASP A 26 6.52 -0.88 -5.45
CA ASP A 26 7.29 -0.37 -6.59
C ASP A 26 6.59 0.86 -7.17
N PRO A 27 7.17 2.07 -7.08
CA PRO A 27 6.56 3.29 -7.61
C PRO A 27 6.40 3.28 -9.14
N ALA A 28 7.27 2.58 -9.88
CA ALA A 28 7.17 2.52 -11.34
C ALA A 28 5.94 1.72 -11.75
N LYS A 29 5.75 0.53 -11.17
CA LYS A 29 4.50 -0.25 -11.33
C LYS A 29 3.29 0.49 -10.77
N GLY A 30 3.48 1.24 -9.69
CA GLY A 30 2.42 2.06 -9.08
C GLY A 30 1.90 3.14 -10.01
N LYS A 31 2.79 3.73 -10.83
CA LYS A 31 2.40 4.67 -11.87
C LYS A 31 1.49 4.02 -12.92
N GLU A 32 1.81 2.80 -13.34
CA GLU A 32 0.98 2.04 -14.29
C GLU A 32 -0.43 1.80 -13.72
N VAL A 33 -0.52 1.35 -12.46
CA VAL A 33 -1.80 1.21 -11.76
C VAL A 33 -2.54 2.54 -11.68
N PHE A 34 -1.82 3.64 -11.41
CA PHE A 34 -2.38 4.98 -11.27
C PHE A 34 -3.00 5.53 -12.57
N GLU A 35 -2.65 5.02 -13.75
CA GLU A 35 -3.22 5.52 -15.01
C GLU A 35 -4.76 5.44 -15.02
N GLN A 36 -5.35 4.44 -14.34
CA GLN A 36 -6.80 4.35 -14.16
C GLN A 36 -7.37 5.40 -13.19
N CYS A 37 -6.56 5.90 -12.26
CA CYS A 37 -6.92 6.95 -11.30
C CYS A 37 -6.77 8.35 -11.90
N ALA A 38 -5.89 8.51 -12.90
CA ALA A 38 -5.56 9.78 -13.56
C ALA A 38 -6.74 10.41 -14.32
N VAL A 39 -7.75 9.60 -14.68
CA VAL A 39 -9.02 10.12 -15.22
C VAL A 39 -9.71 11.08 -14.25
N CYS A 40 -9.61 10.81 -12.95
CA CYS A 40 -10.26 11.61 -11.91
C CYS A 40 -9.30 12.52 -11.14
N HIS A 41 -8.03 12.13 -11.01
CA HIS A 41 -7.07 12.77 -10.12
C HIS A 41 -5.87 13.34 -10.88
N ASN A 42 -5.45 14.55 -10.50
CA ASN A 42 -4.20 15.13 -10.99
C ASN A 42 -3.02 14.59 -10.16
N ALA A 43 -1.99 14.08 -10.82
CA ALA A 43 -0.76 13.63 -10.16
C ALA A 43 0.25 14.79 -9.96
N ASP A 44 0.25 15.76 -10.87
CA ASP A 44 1.23 16.83 -11.01
C ASP A 44 0.71 18.21 -10.53
N SER A 45 -0.56 18.30 -10.18
CA SER A 45 -1.23 19.48 -9.64
C SER A 45 -2.04 19.16 -8.37
N ALA A 46 -2.14 20.14 -7.49
CA ALA A 46 -3.03 20.09 -6.32
C ALA A 46 -4.46 20.53 -6.65
N GLU A 47 -4.70 21.04 -7.86
CA GLU A 47 -6.03 21.47 -8.31
C GLU A 47 -6.98 20.28 -8.45
N LYS A 48 -8.25 20.54 -8.17
CA LYS A 48 -9.32 19.55 -8.32
C LYS A 48 -9.56 19.28 -9.80
N LYS A 49 -9.74 17.99 -10.14
CA LYS A 49 -10.29 17.55 -11.43
C LYS A 49 -11.71 17.02 -11.20
N MET A 50 -11.92 15.71 -11.22
CA MET A 50 -13.15 15.12 -10.67
C MET A 50 -12.95 14.81 -9.18
N GLY A 51 -11.81 14.19 -8.85
CA GLY A 51 -11.29 14.06 -7.50
C GLY A 51 -10.31 15.17 -7.12
N PRO A 52 -9.84 15.19 -5.85
CA PRO A 52 -8.79 16.11 -5.41
C PRO A 52 -7.45 15.88 -6.14
N GLY A 53 -6.67 16.95 -6.31
CA GLY A 53 -5.29 16.85 -6.78
C GLY A 53 -4.37 16.19 -5.74
N LEU A 54 -3.51 15.29 -6.22
CA LEU A 54 -2.71 14.39 -5.39
C LEU A 54 -1.24 14.78 -5.30
N LYS A 55 -0.81 15.82 -6.03
CA LYS A 55 0.54 16.38 -5.87
C LYS A 55 0.82 16.70 -4.40
N GLY A 56 1.91 16.16 -3.88
CA GLY A 56 2.33 16.30 -2.49
C GLY A 56 1.34 15.75 -1.48
N LEU A 57 0.46 14.79 -1.83
CA LEU A 57 -0.54 14.21 -0.92
C LEU A 57 0.11 13.78 0.41
N PHE A 58 1.19 13.02 0.35
CA PHE A 58 1.91 12.51 1.53
C PHE A 58 2.69 13.58 2.31
N LYS A 59 2.77 14.81 1.81
CA LYS A 59 3.32 15.97 2.53
C LYS A 59 2.25 16.71 3.34
N LYS A 60 0.96 16.39 3.14
CA LYS A 60 -0.17 17.00 3.86
C LYS A 60 -0.42 16.26 5.17
N ALA A 61 -0.84 16.98 6.20
CA ALA A 61 -1.24 16.37 7.47
C ALA A 61 -2.56 15.60 7.36
N LYS A 62 -3.50 16.08 6.53
CA LYS A 62 -4.84 15.53 6.38
C LYS A 62 -5.26 15.44 4.91
N MET A 63 -6.04 14.42 4.59
CA MET A 63 -6.74 14.27 3.31
C MET A 63 -7.97 15.18 3.24
N SER A 64 -8.58 15.30 2.06
CA SER A 64 -9.80 16.10 1.85
C SER A 64 -11.00 15.66 2.70
N ASN A 65 -11.00 14.41 3.20
CA ASN A 65 -12.02 13.89 4.13
C ASN A 65 -11.68 14.14 5.61
N GLY A 66 -10.64 14.93 5.91
CA GLY A 66 -10.21 15.28 7.26
C GLY A 66 -9.40 14.20 8.00
N LYS A 67 -9.29 12.99 7.45
CA LYS A 67 -8.47 11.92 8.05
C LYS A 67 -6.98 12.18 7.82
N PRO A 68 -6.08 11.72 8.72
CA PRO A 68 -4.65 11.90 8.56
C PRO A 68 -4.13 11.22 7.29
N VAL A 69 -3.09 11.78 6.67
CA VAL A 69 -2.42 11.12 5.54
C VAL A 69 -1.40 10.12 6.08
N ASN A 70 -1.64 8.84 5.81
CA ASN A 70 -0.71 7.74 6.00
C ASN A 70 -1.15 6.55 5.13
N ASP A 71 -0.29 5.54 5.01
CA ASP A 71 -0.51 4.37 4.16
C ASP A 71 -1.85 3.69 4.46
N ALA A 72 -2.15 3.41 5.72
CA ALA A 72 -3.36 2.72 6.12
C ALA A 72 -4.63 3.50 5.75
N THR A 73 -4.60 4.82 5.91
CA THR A 73 -5.78 5.66 5.65
C THR A 73 -5.99 5.89 4.16
N VAL A 74 -4.90 6.10 3.40
CA VAL A 74 -4.96 6.19 1.92
C VAL A 74 -5.45 4.85 1.35
N ARG A 75 -4.92 3.74 1.86
CA ARG A 75 -5.34 2.39 1.49
C ARG A 75 -6.83 2.16 1.75
N ALA A 76 -7.31 2.53 2.94
CA ALA A 76 -8.71 2.39 3.30
C ALA A 76 -9.64 3.20 2.37
N VAL A 77 -9.21 4.39 1.92
CA VAL A 77 -9.96 5.20 0.94
C VAL A 77 -9.99 4.52 -0.43
N ILE A 78 -8.86 3.98 -0.90
CA ILE A 78 -8.80 3.23 -2.17
C ILE A 78 -9.70 1.99 -2.11
N ASP A 79 -9.66 1.25 -1.01
CA ASP A 79 -10.47 0.04 -0.84
C ASP A 79 -11.97 0.37 -0.76
N ALA A 80 -12.36 1.41 -0.03
CA ALA A 80 -13.77 1.74 0.21
C ALA A 80 -14.41 2.60 -0.90
N GLY A 81 -13.62 3.42 -1.60
CA GLY A 81 -14.16 4.45 -2.49
C GLY A 81 -14.98 5.51 -1.75
N GLY A 82 -15.95 6.12 -2.45
CA GLY A 82 -16.89 7.09 -1.91
C GLY A 82 -16.90 8.44 -2.64
N ASN A 83 -17.98 9.21 -2.51
CA ASN A 83 -18.17 10.52 -3.18
C ASN A 83 -17.90 10.47 -4.70
N GLY A 84 -18.32 9.40 -5.37
CA GLY A 84 -18.09 9.18 -6.81
C GLY A 84 -16.78 8.45 -7.14
N MET A 85 -15.89 8.21 -6.19
CA MET A 85 -14.73 7.32 -6.37
C MET A 85 -15.16 5.85 -6.25
N PRO A 86 -14.86 4.98 -7.25
CA PRO A 86 -15.12 3.55 -7.15
C PRO A 86 -14.35 2.89 -5.99
N ALA A 87 -14.89 1.78 -5.47
CA ALA A 87 -14.20 0.95 -4.50
C ALA A 87 -13.25 -0.03 -5.22
N TYR A 88 -11.99 -0.09 -4.79
CA TYR A 88 -10.96 -0.93 -5.44
C TYR A 88 -10.56 -2.15 -4.61
N LYS A 89 -11.27 -2.42 -3.50
CA LYS A 89 -10.94 -3.53 -2.59
C LYS A 89 -10.78 -4.87 -3.30
N GLU A 90 -11.69 -5.16 -4.22
CA GLU A 90 -11.74 -6.42 -4.97
C GLU A 90 -11.18 -6.30 -6.38
N LEU A 91 -10.93 -5.07 -6.85
CA LEU A 91 -10.44 -4.80 -8.21
C LEU A 91 -8.91 -4.77 -8.30
N LEU A 92 -8.24 -4.38 -7.22
CA LEU A 92 -6.78 -4.37 -7.16
C LEU A 92 -6.30 -5.44 -6.19
N SER A 93 -5.21 -6.10 -6.54
CA SER A 93 -4.45 -6.97 -5.66
C SER A 93 -3.76 -6.18 -4.55
N GLU A 94 -3.29 -6.90 -3.52
CA GLU A 94 -2.49 -6.30 -2.44
C GLU A 94 -1.19 -5.69 -2.94
N GLU A 95 -0.55 -6.29 -3.96
CA GLU A 95 0.67 -5.77 -4.58
C GLU A 95 0.38 -4.47 -5.34
N GLU A 96 -0.68 -4.43 -6.16
CA GLU A 96 -1.06 -3.21 -6.89
C GLU A 96 -1.40 -2.06 -5.95
N LYS A 97 -2.09 -2.35 -4.84
CA LYS A 97 -2.40 -1.35 -3.82
C LYS A 97 -1.16 -0.86 -3.07
N ALA A 98 -0.18 -1.73 -2.83
CA ALA A 98 1.11 -1.31 -2.28
C ALA A 98 1.89 -0.44 -3.28
N ASN A 99 1.91 -0.84 -4.56
CA ASN A 99 2.62 -0.13 -5.64
C ASN A 99 2.03 1.26 -5.87
N VAL A 100 0.70 1.40 -5.99
CA VAL A 100 0.07 2.71 -6.21
C VAL A 100 0.31 3.65 -5.02
N ILE A 101 0.29 3.14 -3.78
CA ILE A 101 0.63 3.94 -2.59
C ILE A 101 2.10 4.38 -2.64
N ALA A 102 3.01 3.50 -3.07
CA ALA A 102 4.42 3.86 -3.25
C ALA A 102 4.59 4.96 -4.31
N TYR A 103 3.84 4.90 -5.41
CA TYR A 103 3.83 5.96 -6.41
C TYR A 103 3.28 7.28 -5.87
N LEU A 104 2.15 7.26 -5.14
CA LEU A 104 1.56 8.46 -4.55
C LEU A 104 2.51 9.19 -3.58
N LYS A 105 3.44 8.48 -2.94
CA LYS A 105 4.48 9.08 -2.08
C LYS A 105 5.56 9.84 -2.86
N THR A 106 5.67 9.60 -4.17
CA THR A 106 6.61 10.30 -5.05
C THR A 106 6.07 11.64 -5.57
N LEU A 107 4.76 11.89 -5.42
CA LEU A 107 4.05 13.06 -5.96
C LEU A 107 4.24 14.36 -5.15
#